data_AF-A0A508AWX3-F1
#
_entry.id   AF-A0A508AWX3-F1
#
_cell.length_a   1.000
_cell.length_b   1.000
_cell.length_c   1.000
_cell.angle_alpha   90.00
_cell.angle_beta   90.00
_cell.angle_gamma   90.00
#
_symmetry.space_group_name_H-M   'P 1'
#
loop_
_entity.id
_entity.type
_entity.pdbx_description
1 polymer ?
#
loop_
_entity_poly.entity_id
_entity_poly.type
_entity_poly.pdbx_seq_one_letter_code
_entity_poly.pdbx_strand_id
1 'polypeptide(L)' 'GAGAPAWHGAQEQEAEDEPSPVMADATAGNGGGNERLELARAYIALGDRDSARQLLAEVRLHGDLAARQQAMQMLRELE' A
#
# COMPACT_ATOMS: atom_id res chain seq x y z
N GLY A 1 13.14 5.48 -24.00
CA GLY A 1 12.29 6.14 -23.00
C GLY A 1 11.39 5.12 -22.38
N ALA A 2 11.56 4.86 -21.09
CA ALA A 2 10.61 4.18 -20.22
C ALA A 2 11.00 4.56 -18.79
N GLY A 3 10.25 5.48 -18.18
CA GLY A 3 10.42 5.87 -16.78
C GLY A 3 9.78 4.82 -15.88
N ALA A 4 10.50 4.39 -14.86
CA ALA A 4 9.97 3.52 -13.80
C ALA A 4 8.90 4.26 -12.98
N PRO A 5 7.89 3.54 -12.42
CA PRO A 5 6.77 4.16 -11.72
C PRO A 5 7.21 4.84 -10.41
N ALA A 6 6.50 5.92 -10.07
CA ALA A 6 6.80 6.90 -9.02
C ALA A 6 6.71 6.39 -7.56
N TRP A 7 6.94 5.10 -7.32
CA TRP A 7 6.96 4.49 -5.98
C TRP A 7 8.33 4.57 -5.29
N HIS A 8 9.39 4.94 -6.02
CA HIS A 8 10.64 5.39 -5.38
C HIS A 8 10.51 6.88 -5.01
N GLY A 9 9.72 7.14 -3.97
CA GLY A 9 9.75 8.43 -3.27
C GLY A 9 11.05 8.54 -2.47
N ALA A 10 11.87 9.50 -2.87
CA ALA A 10 13.16 9.81 -2.25
C ALA A 10 13.03 10.01 -0.74
N GLN A 11 13.85 9.26 -0.01
CA GLN A 11 14.28 9.62 1.33
C GLN A 11 15.35 10.70 1.17
N GLU A 12 14.95 11.96 1.00
CA GLU A 12 15.86 13.09 1.12
C GLU A 12 15.34 13.97 2.27
N GLN A 13 15.92 13.70 3.43
CA GLN A 13 15.86 14.55 4.61
C GLN A 13 16.54 15.87 4.25
N GLU A 14 15.79 16.95 4.17
CA GLU A 14 16.36 18.29 4.24
C GLU A 14 15.57 19.07 5.31
N ALA A 15 16.31 19.61 6.27
CA ALA A 15 15.82 20.37 7.39
C ALA A 15 15.25 21.73 6.93
N GLU A 16 14.25 22.24 7.67
CA GLU A 16 14.08 23.66 8.10
C GLU A 16 12.58 24.03 8.23
N ASP A 17 12.15 24.13 9.50
CA ASP A 17 11.29 25.15 10.09
C ASP A 17 10.28 25.91 9.18
N GLU A 18 9.07 25.36 8.95
CA GLU A 18 7.78 26.09 8.83
C GLU A 18 6.58 25.11 8.89
N PRO A 19 5.57 25.28 9.77
CA PRO A 19 4.39 24.42 9.77
C PRO A 19 3.36 24.91 8.74
N SER A 20 3.54 24.56 7.47
CA SER A 20 2.49 24.68 6.45
C SER A 20 1.54 23.48 6.52
N PRO A 21 0.20 23.68 6.66
CA PRO A 21 -0.76 22.58 6.63
C PRO A 21 -1.04 22.20 5.17
N VAL A 22 -0.08 21.55 4.52
CA VAL A 22 -0.28 20.89 3.23
C VAL A 22 -0.70 19.46 3.50
N MET A 23 -2.01 19.24 3.52
CA MET A 23 -2.66 17.96 3.22
C MET A 23 -1.92 16.73 3.76
N ALA A 24 -1.98 16.55 5.08
CA ALA A 24 -1.96 15.21 5.65
C ALA A 24 -3.27 14.50 5.25
N ASP A 25 -3.45 14.22 3.95
CA ASP A 25 -4.70 13.68 3.43
C ASP A 25 -4.44 12.38 2.65
N ALA A 26 -4.93 11.31 3.29
CA ALA A 26 -5.51 10.11 2.69
C ALA A 26 -4.74 8.78 2.59
N THR A 27 -3.51 8.58 3.10
CA THR A 27 -2.97 7.18 3.12
C THR A 27 -2.03 6.77 4.26
N ALA A 28 -1.55 7.70 5.10
CA ALA A 28 -0.57 7.36 6.15
C ALA A 28 -1.15 7.18 7.57
N GLY A 29 -2.45 7.40 7.77
CA GLY A 29 -3.06 7.31 9.10
C GLY A 29 -4.41 6.61 9.06
N ASN A 30 -4.49 5.41 9.63
CA ASN A 30 -5.75 4.75 9.99
C ASN A 30 -6.65 4.21 8.84
N GLY A 31 -6.17 4.19 7.58
CA GLY A 31 -6.74 3.30 6.56
C GLY A 31 -6.33 1.87 6.87
N GLY A 32 -7.18 1.10 7.56
CA GLY A 32 -6.85 -0.20 8.15
C GLY A 32 -6.44 -1.27 7.13
N GLY A 33 -6.06 -2.46 7.62
CA GLY A 33 -5.75 -3.61 6.76
C GLY A 33 -6.85 -3.90 5.72
N ASN A 34 -8.11 -3.57 6.04
CA ASN A 34 -9.26 -3.69 5.16
C ASN A 34 -9.21 -2.80 3.91
N GLU A 35 -8.77 -1.55 4.03
CA GLU A 35 -8.69 -0.63 2.89
C GLU A 35 -7.60 -1.08 1.90
N ARG A 36 -6.44 -1.50 2.42
CA ARG A 36 -5.39 -2.11 1.59
C ARG A 36 -5.84 -3.43 0.94
N LEU A 37 -6.68 -4.20 1.62
CA LEU A 37 -7.28 -5.41 1.02
C LEU A 37 -8.23 -5.06 -0.12
N GLU A 38 -9.01 -3.99 0.01
CA GLU A 38 -9.88 -3.51 -1.07
C GLU A 38 -9.07 -3.03 -2.28
N LEU A 39 -8.02 -2.22 -2.04
CA LEU A 39 -7.10 -1.80 -3.09
C LEU A 39 -6.43 -2.99 -3.78
N ALA A 40 -5.95 -3.97 -3.01
CA ALA A 40 -5.36 -5.18 -3.57
C ALA A 40 -6.36 -5.91 -4.50
N ARG A 41 -7.63 -6.02 -4.12
CA ARG A 41 -8.67 -6.62 -4.99
C ARG A 41 -8.86 -5.82 -6.28
N ALA A 42 -8.83 -4.50 -6.21
CA ALA A 42 -8.93 -3.65 -7.40
C ALA A 42 -7.74 -3.88 -8.36
N TYR A 43 -6.52 -3.96 -7.84
CA TYR A 43 -5.33 -4.26 -8.66
C TYR A 43 -5.40 -5.66 -9.28
N ILE A 44 -5.88 -6.67 -8.55
CA ILE A 44 -6.12 -8.01 -9.10
C ILE A 44 -7.12 -7.96 -10.26
N ALA A 45 -8.23 -7.23 -10.11
CA ALA A 45 -9.23 -7.08 -11.15
C ALA A 45 -8.69 -6.38 -12.41
N LEU A 46 -7.72 -5.48 -12.25
CA LEU A 46 -7.00 -4.82 -13.35
C LEU A 46 -5.92 -5.72 -13.98
N GLY A 47 -5.61 -6.87 -13.39
CA GLY A 47 -4.54 -7.78 -13.84
C GLY A 47 -3.16 -7.42 -13.32
N ASP A 48 -3.02 -6.36 -12.53
CA ASP A 48 -1.76 -5.95 -11.90
C ASP A 48 -1.50 -6.76 -10.62
N ARG A 49 -1.03 -7.99 -10.81
CA ARG A 49 -0.75 -8.94 -9.72
C ARG A 49 0.44 -8.52 -8.86
N ASP A 50 1.40 -7.78 -9.41
CA ASP A 50 2.60 -7.37 -8.68
C ASP A 50 2.27 -6.28 -7.65
N SER A 51 1.53 -5.24 -8.04
CA SER A 51 1.03 -4.21 -7.12
C SER A 51 0.10 -4.80 -6.05
N ALA A 52 -0.77 -5.74 -6.43
CA ALA A 52 -1.61 -6.46 -5.47
C ALA A 52 -0.78 -7.27 -4.45
N ARG A 53 0.25 -7.99 -4.90
CA ARG A 53 1.13 -8.75 -4.00
C ARG A 53 1.82 -7.86 -2.97
N GLN A 54 2.28 -6.67 -3.37
CA GLN A 54 2.93 -5.72 -2.47
C GLN A 54 1.97 -5.25 -1.36
N LEU A 55 0.76 -4.83 -1.72
CA LEU A 55 -0.26 -4.43 -0.74
C LEU A 55 -0.64 -5.55 0.22
N LEU A 56 -0.79 -6.78 -0.29
CA LEU A 56 -1.12 -7.94 0.56
C LEU A 56 0.03 -8.30 1.50
N ALA A 57 1.28 -8.13 1.09
CA ALA A 57 2.44 -8.33 1.95
C ALA A 57 2.47 -7.32 3.11
N GLU A 58 2.12 -6.05 2.85
CA GLU A 58 1.99 -5.03 3.89
C GLU A 58 0.86 -5.35 4.88
N VAL A 59 -0.31 -5.78 4.38
CA VAL A 59 -1.42 -6.19 5.25
C VAL A 59 -1.04 -7.40 6.11
N ARG A 60 -0.29 -8.36 5.56
CA ARG A 60 0.22 -9.51 6.32
C ARG A 60 1.13 -9.08 7.48
N LEU A 61 1.93 -8.02 7.30
CA LEU A 61 2.88 -7.54 8.30
C LEU A 61 2.22 -6.60 9.33
N HIS A 62 1.29 -5.75 8.90
CA HIS A 62 0.80 -4.62 9.71
C HIS A 62 -0.70 -4.64 10.00
N GLY A 63 -1.49 -5.49 9.31
CA GLY A 63 -2.93 -5.61 9.53
C GLY A 63 -3.28 -6.32 10.84
N ASP A 64 -4.56 -6.25 11.24
CA ASP A 64 -5.12 -7.05 12.33
C ASP A 64 -5.24 -8.53 11.92
N LEU A 65 -5.60 -9.41 12.87
CA LEU A 65 -5.66 -10.85 12.63
C LEU A 65 -6.58 -11.23 11.44
N ALA A 66 -7.75 -10.59 11.32
CA ALA A 66 -8.69 -10.90 10.25
C ALA A 66 -8.12 -10.44 8.89
N ALA A 67 -7.59 -9.22 8.84
CA ALA A 67 -6.97 -8.69 7.63
C ALA A 67 -5.76 -9.52 7.18
N ARG A 68 -4.90 -9.94 8.12
CA ARG A 68 -3.74 -10.81 7.83
C ARG A 68 -4.16 -12.15 7.25
N GLN A 69 -5.20 -12.78 7.81
CA GLN A 69 -5.70 -14.05 7.29
C GLN A 69 -6.25 -13.91 5.88
N GLN A 70 -7.01 -12.84 5.61
CA GLN A 70 -7.51 -12.57 4.27
C GLN A 70 -6.37 -12.29 3.28
N ALA A 71 -5.34 -11.53 3.71
CA ALA A 71 -4.17 -11.27 2.88
C ALA A 71 -3.42 -12.55 2.50
N MET A 72 -3.22 -13.46 3.46
CA MET A 72 -2.59 -14.76 3.19
C MET A 72 -3.41 -15.62 2.23
N GLN A 73 -4.74 -15.60 2.33
CA GLN A 73 -5.60 -16.32 1.41
C GLN A 73 -5.46 -15.77 -0.02
N MET A 74 -5.56 -14.45 -0.19
CA MET A 74 -5.43 -13.82 -1.50
C MET A 74 -4.04 -14.04 -2.11
N LEU A 75 -2.96 -14.03 -1.30
CA LEU A 75 -1.61 -14.31 -1.79
C LEU A 75 -1.49 -15.72 -2.38
N ARG A 76 -2.14 -16.73 -1.78
CA ARG A 76 -2.15 -18.11 -2.33
C ARG A 76 -2.92 -18.23 -3.64
N GLU A 77 -3.95 -17.41 -3.84
CA GLU A 77 -4.72 -17.37 -5.08
C GLU A 77 -3.97 -16.67 -6.22
N LEU A 78 -2.94 -15.88 -5.89
CA LEU A 78 -2.09 -15.18 -6.84
C LEU A 78 -0.86 -15.97 -7.30
N GLU A 79 -0.60 -17.12 -6.70
CA GLU A 79 0.36 -18.13 -7.19
C GLU A 79 -0.23 -18.94 -8.35
#